data_AF-A0AAJ1UV94-F1
#
_entry.id   AF-A0AAJ1UV94-F1
#
_cell.length_a   1.000
_cell.length_b   1.000
_cell.length_c   1.000
_cell.angle_alpha   90.00
_cell.angle_beta   90.00
_cell.angle_gamma   90.00
#
_symmetry.space_group_name_H-M   'P 1'
#
loop_
_entity.id
_entity.type
_entity.pdbx_description
1 polymer ?
#
loop_
_entity_poly.entity_id
_entity_poly.type
_entity_poly.pdbx_seq_one_letter_code
_entity_poly.pdbx_strand_id
1 'polypeptide(L)'
;MIAFGISKRELKIFLERSLKTREKELFLNLYELQGFTFSAAVRKIVEENYPESTTKYILQRLKKFNLIEFGDQNCKGKSLVFTDLGKTFFEVLAGDLDNGQKKRGN
;
A
#
# COMPACT_ATOMS: atom_id res chain seq x y z
N MET A 1 -3.93 12.42 -15.00
CA MET A 1 -3.80 11.60 -16.23
C MET A 1 -2.92 10.40 -15.86
N ILE A 2 -3.49 9.20 -15.71
CA ILE A 2 -2.70 8.02 -15.34
C ILE A 2 -2.02 7.52 -16.61
N ALA A 3 -0.69 7.55 -16.66
CA ALA A 3 0.15 7.28 -17.83
C ALA A 3 0.23 5.79 -18.23
N PHE A 4 -0.73 4.98 -17.83
CA PHE A 4 -0.80 3.56 -18.16
C PHE A 4 -2.15 3.33 -18.84
N GLY A 5 -2.14 2.89 -20.11
CA GLY A 5 -3.35 2.49 -20.85
C GLY A 5 -4.05 1.24 -20.29
N ILE A 6 -3.98 1.04 -18.98
CA ILE A 6 -4.51 -0.09 -18.22
C ILE A 6 -5.76 0.39 -17.49
N SER A 7 -6.88 -0.31 -17.61
CA SER A 7 -8.11 0.01 -16.87
C SER A 7 -7.95 -0.25 -15.36
N LYS A 8 -8.78 0.39 -14.51
CA LYS A 8 -8.81 0.10 -13.05
C LYS A 8 -8.98 -1.41 -12.76
N ARG A 9 -9.74 -2.12 -13.60
CA ARG A 9 -9.98 -3.56 -13.49
C ARG A 9 -8.73 -4.38 -13.78
N GLU A 10 -8.01 -4.06 -14.85
CA GLU A 10 -6.76 -4.75 -15.19
C GLU A 10 -5.67 -4.45 -14.17
N LEU A 11 -5.59 -3.21 -13.68
CA LEU A 11 -4.70 -2.82 -12.59
C LEU A 11 -4.97 -3.65 -11.33
N LYS A 12 -6.24 -3.81 -10.95
CA LYS A 12 -6.66 -4.67 -9.84
C LYS A 12 -6.14 -6.09 -10.02
N ILE A 13 -6.44 -6.71 -11.16
CA ILE A 13 -6.05 -8.10 -11.44
C ILE A 13 -4.53 -8.26 -11.37
N PHE A 14 -3.79 -7.34 -11.97
CA PHE A 14 -2.33 -7.35 -11.96
C PHE A 14 -1.78 -7.25 -10.54
N LEU A 15 -2.22 -6.27 -9.76
CA LEU A 15 -1.73 -6.05 -8.40
C LEU A 15 -2.19 -7.14 -7.43
N GLU A 16 -3.39 -7.69 -7.62
CA GLU A 16 -3.88 -8.82 -6.84
C GLU A 16 -3.05 -10.09 -7.04
N ARG A 17 -2.52 -10.29 -8.25
CA ARG A 17 -1.60 -11.39 -8.57
C ARG A 17 -0.16 -11.10 -8.12
N SER A 18 0.23 -9.83 -8.08
CA SER A 18 1.60 -9.40 -7.78
C SER A 18 1.87 -9.32 -6.27
N LEU A 19 0.87 -8.92 -5.48
CA LEU A 19 0.96 -8.76 -4.04
C LEU A 19 0.35 -9.95 -3.30
N LYS A 20 1.02 -10.40 -2.24
CA LYS A 20 0.50 -11.40 -1.30
C LYS A 20 -0.54 -10.77 -0.39
N THR A 21 -1.40 -11.58 0.24
CA THR A 21 -2.46 -11.11 1.16
C THR A 21 -1.93 -10.16 2.23
N ARG A 22 -0.86 -10.55 2.94
CA ARG A 22 -0.21 -9.71 3.95
C ARG A 22 0.30 -8.36 3.43
N GLU A 23 0.75 -8.30 2.17
CA GLU A 23 1.25 -7.07 1.57
C GLU A 23 0.09 -6.12 1.26
N LYS A 24 -1.08 -6.66 0.89
CA LYS A 24 -2.31 -5.88 0.68
C LYS A 24 -2.87 -5.35 2.00
N GLU A 25 -2.92 -6.18 3.03
CA GLU A 25 -3.34 -5.79 4.38
C GLU A 25 -2.46 -4.64 4.91
N LEU A 26 -1.13 -4.83 4.84
CA LEU A 26 -0.21 -3.79 5.27
C LEU A 26 -0.35 -2.53 4.43
N PHE A 27 -0.53 -2.65 3.10
CA PHE A 27 -0.75 -1.52 2.21
C PHE A 27 -2.00 -0.70 2.58
N LEU A 28 -3.08 -1.35 3.01
CA LEU A 28 -4.28 -0.66 3.50
C LEU A 28 -3.98 0.14 4.79
N ASN A 29 -3.23 -0.43 5.72
CA ASN A 29 -2.83 0.26 6.96
C ASN A 29 -1.92 1.48 6.69
N LEU A 30 -1.19 1.50 5.56
CA LEU A 30 -0.33 2.64 5.21
C LEU A 30 -1.09 3.94 4.96
N TYR A 31 -2.42 3.91 4.81
CA TYR A 31 -3.23 5.11 4.69
C TYR A 31 -3.16 5.97 5.96
N GLU A 32 -3.16 5.34 7.14
CA GLU A 32 -3.05 6.04 8.43
C GLU A 32 -1.61 6.51 8.70
N LEU A 33 -0.63 5.93 8.00
CA LEU A 33 0.79 6.24 8.14
C LEU A 33 1.30 7.23 7.10
N GLN A 34 0.43 7.86 6.32
CA GLN A 34 0.80 8.95 5.42
C GLN A 34 1.44 10.10 6.20
N GLY A 35 2.51 10.70 5.67
CA GLY A 35 3.23 11.78 6.34
C GLY A 35 4.34 11.30 7.29
N PHE A 36 4.34 10.03 7.70
CA PHE A 36 5.40 9.46 8.52
C PHE A 36 6.67 9.24 7.70
N THR A 37 7.85 9.34 8.31
CA THR A 37 9.10 8.89 7.66
C THR A 37 9.13 7.37 7.56
N PHE A 38 9.96 6.83 6.66
CA PHE A 38 10.15 5.38 6.53
C PHE A 38 10.43 4.69 7.87
N SER A 39 11.34 5.24 8.69
CA SER A 39 11.68 4.67 10.00
C SER A 39 10.56 4.80 11.03
N ALA A 40 9.72 5.84 10.94
CA ALA A 40 8.56 5.99 11.82
C ALA A 40 7.43 5.04 11.43
N ALA A 41 7.14 4.88 10.13
CA ALA A 41 6.18 3.91 9.62
C ALA A 41 6.58 2.47 9.97
N VAL A 42 7.87 2.13 9.82
CA VAL A 42 8.37 0.80 10.22
C VAL A 42 8.15 0.54 11.70
N ARG A 43 8.49 1.50 12.58
CA ARG A 43 8.28 1.35 14.02
C ARG A 43 6.81 1.12 14.37
N LYS A 44 5.90 1.88 13.76
CA LYS A 44 4.45 1.73 13.98
C LYS A 44 3.94 0.34 13.60
N ILE A 45 4.32 -0.16 12.43
CA ILE A 45 3.88 -1.49 11.98
C ILE A 45 4.53 -2.61 12.82
N VAL A 46 5.75 -2.41 13.32
CA VAL A 46 6.39 -3.35 14.24
C VAL A 46 5.65 -3.43 15.58
N GLU A 47 5.15 -2.30 16.10
CA GLU A 47 4.27 -2.27 17.29
C GLU A 47 3.00 -3.11 17.08
N GLU A 48 2.53 -3.25 15.84
CA GLU A 48 1.39 -4.11 15.44
C GLU A 48 1.76 -5.60 15.28
N ASN A 49 2.90 -6.05 15.81
CA ASN A 49 3.42 -7.43 15.73
C ASN A 49 3.92 -7.89 14.35
N TYR A 50 4.29 -6.98 13.45
CA TYR A 50 5.00 -7.35 12.23
C TYR A 50 6.53 -7.36 12.44
N PRO A 51 7.27 -8.41 12.02
CA PRO A 51 8.73 -8.41 12.12
C PRO A 51 9.35 -7.27 11.32
N GLU A 52 10.30 -6.54 11.90
CA GLU A 52 10.90 -5.34 11.29
C GLU A 52 11.49 -5.62 9.89
N SER A 53 12.19 -6.76 9.73
CA SER A 53 12.74 -7.19 8.44
C SER A 53 11.65 -7.42 7.39
N THR A 54 10.52 -7.98 7.79
CA THR A 54 9.36 -8.20 6.93
C THR A 54 8.73 -6.87 6.54
N THR A 55 8.52 -5.96 7.50
CA THR A 55 7.97 -4.63 7.25
C THR A 55 8.82 -3.85 6.25
N LYS A 56 10.15 -3.79 6.48
CA LYS A 56 11.08 -3.12 5.55
C LYS A 56 11.02 -3.74 4.16
N TYR A 57 11.00 -5.06 4.06
CA TYR A 57 10.89 -5.77 2.78
C TYR A 57 9.61 -5.40 2.02
N ILE A 58 8.46 -5.43 2.70
CA ILE A 58 7.16 -5.13 2.08
C ILE A 58 7.12 -3.68 1.60
N LEU A 59 7.53 -2.72 2.43
CA LEU A 59 7.56 -1.30 2.05
C LEU A 59 8.45 -1.04 0.82
N GLN A 60 9.64 -1.64 0.78
CA GLN A 60 10.52 -1.53 -0.39
C GLN A 60 9.89 -2.14 -1.64
N ARG A 61 9.17 -3.26 -1.50
CA ARG A 61 8.46 -3.91 -2.60
C ARG A 61 7.30 -3.05 -3.12
N LEU A 62 6.53 -2.43 -2.23
CA LEU A 62 5.44 -1.50 -2.60
C LEU A 62 5.97 -0.26 -3.32
N LYS A 63 7.13 0.27 -2.90
CA LYS A 63 7.83 1.34 -3.61
C LYS A 63 8.30 0.91 -5.00
N LYS A 64 8.83 -0.32 -5.14
CA LYS A 64 9.22 -0.88 -6.45
C LYS A 64 8.04 -1.01 -7.41
N PHE A 65 6.83 -1.29 -6.90
CA PHE A 65 5.60 -1.28 -7.68
C PHE A 65 5.02 0.12 -7.93
N ASN A 66 5.73 1.19 -7.52
CA ASN A 66 5.29 2.56 -7.64
C ASN A 66 3.93 2.81 -6.97
N LEU A 67 3.62 2.11 -5.88
CA LEU A 67 2.38 2.31 -5.11
C LEU A 67 2.58 3.34 -3.99
N ILE A 68 3.77 3.39 -3.42
CA ILE A 68 4.15 4.34 -2.39
C ILE A 68 5.48 4.99 -2.74
N GLU A 69 5.70 6.19 -2.23
CA GLU A 69 7.00 6.82 -2.17
C GLU A 69 7.38 7.11 -0.73
N PHE A 70 8.68 7.09 -0.45
CA PHE A 70 9.26 7.56 0.80
C PHE A 70 10.74 7.87 0.57
N GLY A 71 11.32 8.62 1.51
CA GLY A 71 12.75 8.90 1.56
C GLY A 71 13.58 7.66 1.85
N ASP A 72 14.48 7.31 0.95
CA ASP A 72 15.50 6.27 1.16
C ASP A 72 16.86 6.89 1.54
N GLN A 73 17.95 6.12 1.43
CA GLN A 73 19.29 6.55 1.81
C GLN A 73 19.72 7.88 1.16
N ASN A 74 19.21 8.20 -0.04
CA ASN A 74 19.58 9.42 -0.79
C ASN A 74 18.63 10.59 -0.51
N CYS A 75 17.44 10.34 0.02
CA CYS A 75 16.41 11.34 0.27
C CYS A 75 15.86 11.23 1.70
N LYS A 76 16.75 11.19 2.70
CA LYS A 76 16.38 11.03 4.10
C LYS A 76 15.36 12.10 4.52
N GLY A 77 14.32 11.69 5.25
CA GLY A 77 13.30 12.60 5.78
C GLY A 77 12.07 12.82 4.90
N LYS A 78 12.07 12.37 3.64
CA LYS A 78 10.84 12.39 2.83
C LYS A 78 9.81 11.43 3.40
N SER A 79 8.62 11.96 3.67
CA SER A 79 7.49 11.21 4.20
C SER A 79 6.99 10.13 3.24
N LEU A 80 6.38 9.10 3.82
CA LEU A 80 5.61 8.09 3.13
C LEU A 80 4.37 8.75 2.55
N VAL A 81 4.21 8.62 1.23
CA VAL A 81 3.05 9.10 0.49
C VAL A 81 2.60 8.06 -0.52
N PHE A 82 1.31 8.01 -0.82
CA PHE A 82 0.79 7.24 -1.95
C PHE A 82 1.03 7.97 -3.26
N THR A 83 1.45 7.22 -4.26
CA THR A 83 1.46 7.70 -5.65
C THR A 83 0.03 7.74 -6.19
N ASP A 84 -0.18 8.31 -7.37
CA ASP A 84 -1.50 8.26 -8.02
C ASP A 84 -1.94 6.82 -8.33
N LEU A 85 -0.98 5.93 -8.62
CA LEU A 85 -1.23 4.51 -8.78
C LEU A 85 -1.64 3.85 -7.46
N GLY A 86 -0.92 4.17 -6.37
CA GLY A 86 -1.24 3.72 -5.02
C GLY A 86 -2.62 4.14 -4.56
N LYS A 87 -3.00 5.40 -4.78
CA LYS A 87 -4.35 5.91 -4.47
C LYS A 87 -5.42 5.14 -5.24
N THR A 88 -5.22 4.96 -6.56
CA THR A 88 -6.15 4.21 -7.40
C THR A 88 -6.29 2.75 -6.91
N PHE A 89 -5.19 2.12 -6.53
CA PHE A 89 -5.22 0.75 -6.02
C PHE A 89 -5.88 0.66 -4.65
N PHE A 90 -5.62 1.63 -3.76
CA PHE A 90 -6.25 1.73 -2.46
C PHE A 90 -7.77 1.87 -2.58
N GLU A 91 -8.26 2.77 -3.44
CA GLU A 91 -9.70 2.92 -3.72
C GLU A 91 -10.34 1.61 -4.13
N VAL A 92 -9.67 0.85 -5.01
CA VAL A 92 -10.16 -0.43 -5.49
C VAL A 92 -10.22 -1.46 -4.36
N LEU A 93 -9.14 -1.63 -3.60
CA LEU A 93 -9.10 -2.58 -2.49
C LEU A 93 -10.10 -2.23 -1.37
N ALA A 94 -10.16 -0.96 -0.98
CA ALA A 94 -11.08 -0.48 0.06
C ALA A 94 -12.55 -0.61 -0.39
N GLY A 95 -12.84 -0.31 -1.66
CA GLY A 95 -14.17 -0.48 -2.23
C GLY A 95 -14.65 -1.94 -2.27
N ASP A 96 -13.75 -2.91 -2.39
CA ASP A 96 -14.11 -4.33 -2.29
C ASP A 96 -14.42 -4.75 -0.84
N LEU A 97 -13.74 -4.16 0.15
CA LEU A 97 -14.02 -4.41 1.57
C LEU A 97 -15.39 -3.87 1.98
N ASP A 98 -15.79 -2.69 1.49
CA ASP A 98 -17.12 -2.12 1.74
C ASP A 98 -18.23 -2.94 1.07
N ASN A 99 -18.02 -3.38 -0.18
CA ASN A 99 -18.99 -4.22 -0.90
C ASN A 99 -19.08 -5.65 -0.36
N GLY A 100 -18.04 -6.16 0.31
CA GLY A 100 -18.05 -7.45 1.01
C GLY A 100 -18.96 -7.47 2.24
N GLN A 101 -19.19 -6.33 2.88
CA GLN A 101 -20.09 -6.20 4.03
C GLN A 101 -21.56 -6.11 3.62
N LYS A 102 -21.87 -5.51 2.46
CA LYS A 102 -23.26 -5.40 1.98
C LYS A 102 -23.89 -6.72 1.49
N LYS A 103 -23.10 -7.75 1.20
CA LYS A 103 -23.63 -9.06 0.74
C LYS A 103 -23.92 -10.07 1.86
N ARG A 104 -23.74 -9.71 3.14
CA ARG A 104 -24.04 -10.56 4.30
C ARG A 104 -25.26 -10.10 5.11
N GLY A 105 -26.13 -9.28 4.51
CA GLY A 105 -27.45 -8.99 5.04
C GLY A 105 -28.49 -9.65 4.14
N ASN A 106 -28.90 -10.87 4.50
CA ASN A 106 -30.14 -11.48 4.04
C ASN A 106 -30.97 -11.81 5.28
#